data_AF-A0A7V4LDX6-F1
#
_entry.id   AF-A0A7V4LDX6-F1
#
_cell.length_a   1.000
_cell.length_b   1.000
_cell.length_c   1.000
_cell.angle_alpha   90.00
_cell.angle_beta   90.00
_cell.angle_gamma   90.00
#
_symmetry.space_group_name_H-M   'P 1'
#
loop_
_entity.id
_entity.type
_entity.pdbx_description
1 polymer ?
#
loop_
_entity_poly.entity_id
_entity_poly.type
_entity_poly.pdbx_seq_one_letter_code
_entity_poly.pdbx_strand_id
1 'polypeptide(L)'
;MQVGEEPVLKVVARLAELPPHALQARTIQEPEELNLYREIKRFLEWERLGPREVVIDPTGGKKSMSAGATLAGFLIGAFLVYVDYAEYDAVRRIPVAGTEYPRLLHNPLEVFGDREVERILAALRHGGFAEAAHLAEGLAARVYEPREAEALKFLAQAYRDWQEFRFQEAEGGLRRLQDHLGRFGPLKDWSWAPRLAAALGEQGEVVATLARLTQRVCAGEKFSSLTEGLPLILNHLAAAERALEFGRPSTAILLTYATLERYVDLCLWVYYGLEDENPDYGKLTVDAAAYHQVGRALHGRSYQPRDLGGPLTLSVGVQLLATLKPELMPPEKEFLGRIKGLMSLRNRTEFEHGLCPQVVQADQVRQYLDKVKEIVARGGKKENLPELEQLLAPYRFPLSDLSV
;
A
#
# COMPACT_ATOMS: atom_id res chain seq x y z
N MET A 1 31.86 -16.12 43.32
CA MET A 1 31.79 -17.56 43.00
C MET A 1 33.19 -18.02 42.61
N GLN A 2 33.66 -19.15 43.13
CA GLN A 2 35.01 -19.70 42.90
C GLN A 2 34.89 -21.17 42.47
N VAL A 3 35.84 -21.65 41.68
CA VAL A 3 36.03 -23.07 41.36
C VAL A 3 37.38 -23.48 41.94
N GLY A 4 37.37 -24.26 43.03
CA GLY A 4 38.58 -24.44 43.84
C GLY A 4 39.04 -23.10 44.42
N GLU A 5 40.30 -22.73 44.19
CA GLU A 5 40.90 -21.47 44.64
C GLU A 5 40.79 -20.33 43.60
N GLU A 6 40.29 -20.61 42.39
CA GLU A 6 40.27 -19.67 41.28
C GLU A 6 38.89 -18.98 41.11
N PRO A 7 38.81 -17.66 40.86
CA PRO A 7 37.57 -17.00 40.48
C PRO A 7 36.97 -17.57 39.20
N VAL A 8 35.65 -17.82 39.17
CA VAL A 8 34.94 -18.44 38.02
C VAL A 8 35.27 -17.77 36.68
N LEU A 9 35.29 -16.43 36.63
CA LEU A 9 35.55 -15.70 35.38
C LEU A 9 36.97 -15.93 34.84
N LYS A 10 37.96 -16.16 35.70
CA LYS A 10 39.32 -16.51 35.26
C LYS A 10 39.37 -17.92 34.67
N VAL A 11 38.63 -18.86 35.28
CA VAL A 11 38.48 -20.22 34.75
C VAL A 11 37.83 -20.18 33.37
N VAL A 12 36.74 -19.43 33.21
CA VAL A 12 36.06 -19.26 31.92
C VAL A 12 37.01 -18.66 30.87
N ALA A 13 37.73 -17.59 31.21
CA ALA A 13 38.70 -16.96 30.30
C ALA A 13 39.75 -17.96 29.81
N ARG A 14 40.29 -18.75 30.73
CA ARG A 14 41.32 -19.75 30.46
C ARG A 14 40.81 -20.89 29.59
N LEU A 15 39.63 -21.42 29.90
CA LEU A 15 39.04 -22.54 29.14
C LEU A 15 38.55 -22.11 27.74
N ALA A 16 38.08 -20.88 27.61
CA ALA A 16 37.63 -20.33 26.33
C ALA A 16 38.75 -19.67 25.52
N GLU A 17 39.99 -19.67 26.03
CA GLU A 17 41.15 -19.00 25.42
C GLU A 17 40.91 -17.50 25.13
N LEU A 18 40.09 -16.85 25.96
CA LEU A 18 39.73 -15.45 25.83
C LEU A 18 40.67 -14.55 26.66
N PRO A 19 41.11 -13.41 26.10
CA PRO A 19 41.87 -12.46 26.89
C PRO A 19 40.97 -11.82 27.98
N PRO A 20 41.52 -11.42 29.14
CA PRO A 20 40.70 -10.93 30.26
C PRO A 20 39.79 -9.73 29.91
N HIS A 21 40.18 -8.90 28.95
CA HIS A 21 39.40 -7.74 28.51
C HIS A 21 38.19 -8.10 27.65
N ALA A 22 38.14 -9.33 27.09
CA ALA A 22 36.99 -9.82 26.32
C ALA A 22 35.83 -10.27 27.22
N LEU A 23 36.05 -10.38 28.54
CA LEU A 23 35.01 -10.74 29.50
C LEU A 23 34.52 -9.52 30.24
N GLN A 24 33.23 -9.21 30.07
CA GLN A 24 32.54 -8.20 30.86
C GLN A 24 31.55 -8.88 31.78
N ALA A 25 31.70 -8.64 33.09
CA ALA A 25 30.74 -9.11 34.08
C ALA A 25 29.77 -7.99 34.47
N ARG A 26 28.50 -8.35 34.64
CA ARG A 26 27.45 -7.47 35.16
C ARG A 26 26.66 -8.23 36.23
N THR A 27 26.28 -7.53 37.28
CA THR A 27 25.43 -8.08 38.35
C THR A 27 23.98 -7.70 38.07
N ILE A 28 23.11 -8.70 37.94
CA ILE A 28 21.68 -8.49 37.73
C ILE A 28 20.97 -8.63 39.08
N GLN A 29 20.22 -7.59 39.47
CA GLN A 29 19.40 -7.56 40.68
C GLN A 29 17.93 -7.87 40.36
N GLU A 30 17.15 -8.22 41.37
CA GLU A 30 15.70 -8.40 41.22
C GLU A 30 14.98 -7.06 40.89
N PRO A 31 13.90 -7.08 40.07
CA PRO A 31 13.40 -8.22 39.31
C PRO A 31 14.35 -8.55 38.14
N GLU A 32 14.74 -9.83 38.07
CA GLU A 32 15.84 -10.30 37.23
C GLU A 32 15.54 -10.10 35.74
N GLU A 33 14.29 -10.28 35.31
CA GLU A 33 13.89 -10.21 33.90
C GLU A 33 14.04 -8.80 33.33
N LEU A 34 13.47 -7.80 34.03
CA LEU A 34 13.48 -6.42 33.56
C LEU A 34 14.91 -5.83 33.53
N ASN A 35 15.71 -6.14 34.56
CA ASN A 35 17.08 -5.67 34.63
C ASN A 35 17.97 -6.38 33.60
N LEU A 36 17.71 -7.65 33.30
CA LEU A 36 18.36 -8.37 32.21
C LEU A 36 18.04 -7.74 30.84
N TYR A 37 16.78 -7.38 30.56
CA TYR A 37 16.42 -6.68 29.31
C TYR A 37 17.16 -5.37 29.16
N ARG A 38 17.27 -4.60 30.23
CA ARG A 38 17.98 -3.31 30.23
C ARG A 38 19.47 -3.49 30.00
N GLU A 39 20.10 -4.49 30.62
CA GLU A 39 21.53 -4.73 30.45
C GLU A 39 21.87 -5.27 29.07
N ILE A 40 21.05 -6.17 28.49
CA ILE A 40 21.21 -6.61 27.09
C ILE A 40 21.12 -5.40 26.16
N LYS A 41 20.09 -4.56 26.33
CA LYS A 41 19.93 -3.34 25.51
C LYS A 41 21.13 -2.41 25.64
N ARG A 42 21.59 -2.13 26.87
CA ARG A 42 22.77 -1.28 27.13
C ARG A 42 24.03 -1.84 26.50
N PHE A 43 24.24 -3.15 26.59
CA PHE A 43 25.39 -3.82 25.99
C PHE A 43 25.41 -3.60 24.47
N LEU A 44 24.29 -3.83 23.79
CA LEU A 44 24.16 -3.61 22.35
C LEU A 44 24.40 -2.15 21.95
N GLU A 45 23.85 -1.20 22.72
CA GLU A 45 24.05 0.22 22.48
C GLU A 45 25.51 0.65 22.69
N TRP A 46 26.15 0.17 23.76
CA TRP A 46 27.53 0.50 24.11
C TRP A 46 28.54 -0.04 23.10
N GLU A 47 28.39 -1.31 22.71
CA GLU A 47 29.24 -1.97 21.74
C GLU A 47 28.87 -1.63 20.28
N ARG A 48 27.75 -0.92 20.08
CA ARG A 48 27.21 -0.53 18.77
C ARG A 48 26.95 -1.74 17.86
N LEU A 49 26.47 -2.83 18.45
CA LEU A 49 26.18 -4.09 17.78
C LEU A 49 24.70 -4.18 17.38
N GLY A 50 24.45 -4.61 16.16
CA GLY A 50 23.13 -5.02 15.71
C GLY A 50 22.73 -6.39 16.29
N PRO A 51 21.42 -6.70 16.38
CA PRO A 51 20.96 -7.98 16.93
C PRO A 51 21.55 -9.22 16.24
N ARG A 52 21.76 -9.16 14.92
CA ARG A 52 22.31 -10.28 14.12
C ARG A 52 23.83 -10.44 14.25
N GLU A 53 24.50 -9.55 14.96
CA GLU A 53 25.94 -9.64 15.25
C GLU A 53 26.21 -10.29 16.61
N VAL A 54 25.15 -10.64 17.35
CA VAL A 54 25.23 -11.15 18.72
C VAL A 54 24.53 -12.50 18.85
N VAL A 55 25.14 -13.36 19.67
CA VAL A 55 24.55 -14.61 20.14
C VAL A 55 24.21 -14.47 21.61
N ILE A 56 22.99 -14.83 21.98
CA ILE A 56 22.55 -14.95 23.37
C ILE A 56 22.54 -16.43 23.75
N ASP A 57 23.27 -16.74 24.83
CA ASP A 57 23.34 -18.08 25.41
C ASP A 57 22.56 -18.14 26.74
N PRO A 58 21.36 -18.73 26.76
CA PRO A 58 20.55 -18.88 27.97
C PRO A 58 20.84 -20.18 28.76
N THR A 59 21.90 -20.93 28.43
CA THR A 59 22.20 -22.27 29.01
C THR A 59 22.33 -22.24 30.53
N GLY A 60 22.99 -21.22 31.08
CA GLY A 60 23.26 -21.08 32.50
C GLY A 60 22.42 -20.01 33.19
N GLY A 61 22.01 -20.26 34.43
CA GLY A 61 21.33 -19.27 35.28
C GLY A 61 20.10 -19.82 36.00
N LYS A 62 19.41 -18.96 36.75
CA LYS A 62 18.08 -19.28 37.26
C LYS A 62 17.09 -19.39 36.09
N LYS A 63 16.01 -20.17 36.27
CA LYS A 63 14.97 -20.31 35.24
C LYS A 63 14.40 -18.98 34.76
N SER A 64 14.21 -18.02 35.68
CA SER A 64 13.81 -16.63 35.39
C SER A 64 14.80 -15.93 34.46
N MET A 65 16.10 -16.05 34.73
CA MET A 65 17.16 -15.46 33.91
C MET A 65 17.25 -16.10 32.53
N SER A 66 17.24 -17.43 32.44
CA SER A 66 17.29 -18.13 31.15
C SER A 66 16.05 -17.82 30.30
N ALA A 67 14.86 -17.83 30.89
CA ALA A 67 13.62 -17.46 30.21
C ALA A 67 13.63 -15.98 29.79
N GLY A 68 14.12 -15.09 30.66
CA GLY A 68 14.32 -13.68 30.36
C GLY A 68 15.27 -13.49 29.17
N ALA A 69 16.49 -14.02 29.23
CA ALA A 69 17.48 -13.93 28.15
C ALA A 69 16.92 -14.44 26.83
N THR A 70 16.20 -15.57 26.89
CA THR A 70 15.54 -16.18 25.73
C THR A 70 14.51 -15.23 25.11
N LEU A 71 13.59 -14.70 25.93
CA LEU A 71 12.56 -13.77 25.46
C LEU A 71 13.18 -12.47 24.93
N ALA A 72 14.22 -11.95 25.59
CA ALA A 72 14.95 -10.78 25.14
C ALA A 72 15.54 -11.00 23.76
N GLY A 73 16.24 -12.12 23.56
CA GLY A 73 16.84 -12.49 22.28
C GLY A 73 15.81 -12.61 21.17
N PHE A 74 14.68 -13.28 21.42
CA PHE A 74 13.61 -13.38 20.44
C PHE A 74 12.98 -12.03 20.08
N LEU A 75 12.83 -11.13 21.06
CA LEU A 75 12.23 -9.81 20.83
C LEU A 75 13.14 -8.90 20.01
N ILE A 76 14.46 -8.94 20.26
CA ILE A 76 15.43 -8.12 19.54
C ILE A 76 15.88 -8.73 18.21
N GLY A 77 15.63 -10.03 17.99
CA GLY A 77 16.04 -10.74 16.78
C GLY A 77 17.51 -11.20 16.77
N ALA A 78 18.07 -11.47 17.95
CA ALA A 78 19.42 -12.02 18.08
C ALA A 78 19.44 -13.55 17.88
N PHE A 79 20.59 -14.10 17.51
CA PHE A 79 20.76 -15.55 17.48
C PHE A 79 20.72 -16.11 18.91
N LEU A 80 19.96 -17.18 19.13
CA LEU A 80 19.95 -17.88 20.40
C LEU A 80 20.60 -19.24 20.27
N VAL A 81 21.67 -19.46 21.03
CA VAL A 81 22.38 -20.73 21.05
C VAL A 81 22.31 -21.28 22.46
N TYR A 82 21.75 -22.48 22.59
CA TYR A 82 21.69 -23.23 23.84
C TYR A 82 22.62 -24.43 23.72
N VAL A 83 23.43 -24.69 24.74
CA VAL A 83 24.25 -25.90 24.78
C VAL A 83 23.38 -27.07 25.24
N ASP A 84 22.98 -27.88 24.28
CA ASP A 84 22.18 -29.09 24.50
C ASP A 84 23.12 -30.30 24.65
N TYR A 85 22.56 -31.47 24.95
CA TYR A 85 23.32 -32.73 25.07
C TYR A 85 22.58 -33.88 24.39
N ALA A 86 23.32 -34.79 23.76
CA ALA A 86 22.70 -35.95 23.10
C ALA A 86 22.34 -37.07 24.08
N GLU A 87 23.11 -37.22 25.16
CA GLU A 87 22.93 -38.29 26.14
C GLU A 87 22.89 -37.75 27.58
N TYR A 88 22.07 -38.38 28.42
CA TYR A 88 21.86 -38.00 29.81
C TYR A 88 21.99 -39.21 30.74
N ASP A 89 22.90 -39.12 31.70
CA ASP A 89 23.05 -40.14 32.75
C ASP A 89 21.98 -39.89 33.82
N ALA A 90 20.92 -40.70 33.80
CA ALA A 90 19.81 -40.58 34.75
C ALA A 90 20.21 -40.91 36.20
N VAL A 91 21.24 -41.75 36.41
CA VAL A 91 21.72 -42.15 37.73
C VAL A 91 22.51 -41.01 38.37
N ARG A 92 23.42 -40.42 37.60
CA ARG A 92 24.24 -39.29 38.06
C ARG A 92 23.55 -37.93 37.93
N ARG A 93 22.42 -37.90 37.20
CA ARG A 93 21.62 -36.70 36.89
C ARG A 93 22.46 -35.60 36.22
N ILE A 94 23.32 -35.99 35.29
CA ILE A 94 24.20 -35.09 34.53
C ILE A 94 24.25 -35.53 33.05
N PRO A 95 24.52 -34.60 32.11
CA PRO A 95 24.84 -34.95 30.74
C PRO A 95 26.05 -35.89 30.66
N VAL A 96 26.06 -36.77 29.65
CA VAL A 96 27.25 -37.59 29.36
C VAL A 96 28.31 -36.71 28.71
N ALA A 97 29.50 -36.68 29.28
CA ALA A 97 30.59 -35.84 28.81
C ALA A 97 30.97 -36.15 27.35
N GLY A 98 31.17 -35.11 26.55
CA GLY A 98 31.50 -35.21 25.12
C GLY A 98 30.28 -35.32 24.21
N THR A 99 29.07 -35.26 24.77
CA THR A 99 27.82 -35.29 24.01
C THR A 99 27.14 -33.92 23.94
N GLU A 100 27.75 -32.89 24.50
CA GLU A 100 27.28 -31.51 24.46
C GLU A 100 27.45 -30.89 23.06
N TYR A 101 26.46 -30.12 22.61
CA TYR A 101 26.50 -29.44 21.31
C TYR A 101 25.73 -28.12 21.33
N PRO A 102 26.18 -27.10 20.56
CA PRO A 102 25.43 -25.86 20.40
C PRO A 102 24.20 -26.11 19.53
N ARG A 103 23.04 -25.73 20.03
CA ARG A 103 21.75 -25.82 19.35
C ARG A 103 21.19 -24.43 19.13
N LEU A 104 20.85 -24.11 17.87
CA LEU A 104 20.14 -22.88 17.56
C LEU A 104 18.67 -23.00 18.01
N LEU A 105 18.22 -22.05 18.82
CA LEU A 105 16.82 -21.94 19.21
C LEU A 105 16.08 -21.07 18.18
N HIS A 106 15.07 -21.68 17.57
CA HIS A 106 14.16 -21.03 16.63
C HIS A 106 13.25 -20.03 17.33
N ASN A 107 13.03 -18.88 16.71
CA ASN A 107 12.14 -17.86 17.26
C ASN A 107 10.71 -18.39 17.17
N PRO A 108 9.91 -18.40 18.25
CA PRO A 108 8.52 -18.82 18.16
C PRO A 108 7.72 -17.99 17.14
N LEU A 109 8.15 -16.77 16.81
CA LEU A 109 7.59 -15.98 15.71
C LEU A 109 7.81 -16.62 14.32
N GLU A 110 8.68 -17.61 14.18
CA GLU A 110 8.76 -18.43 12.95
C GLU A 110 7.58 -19.40 12.82
N VAL A 111 6.94 -19.74 13.94
CA VAL A 111 5.75 -20.62 13.99
C VAL A 111 4.47 -19.81 14.17
N PHE A 112 4.54 -18.66 14.86
CA PHE A 112 3.41 -17.76 15.11
C PHE A 112 3.44 -16.49 14.24
N GLY A 113 4.37 -16.40 13.29
CA GLY A 113 4.52 -15.29 12.35
C GLY A 113 3.26 -15.03 11.54
N ASP A 114 2.45 -16.06 11.33
CA ASP A 114 1.12 -16.03 10.74
C ASP A 114 0.24 -14.92 11.30
N ARG A 115 0.32 -14.62 12.60
CA ARG A 115 -0.47 -13.54 13.21
C ARG A 115 0.02 -12.15 12.78
N GLU A 116 1.33 -11.96 12.66
CA GLU A 116 1.90 -10.69 12.22
C GLU A 116 1.71 -10.51 10.70
N VAL A 117 1.86 -11.59 9.92
CA VAL A 117 1.52 -11.64 8.49
C VAL A 117 0.04 -11.32 8.30
N GLU A 118 -0.86 -11.94 9.05
CA GLU A 118 -2.30 -11.66 8.96
C GLU A 118 -2.62 -10.20 9.32
N ARG A 119 -1.90 -9.58 10.28
CA ARG A 119 -2.03 -8.14 10.55
C ARG A 119 -1.58 -7.28 9.37
N ILE A 120 -0.48 -7.65 8.70
CA ILE A 120 0.00 -6.97 7.50
C ILE A 120 -1.03 -7.10 6.37
N LEU A 121 -1.53 -8.31 6.11
CA LEU A 121 -2.56 -8.58 5.11
C LEU A 121 -3.86 -7.85 5.42
N ALA A 122 -4.28 -7.80 6.69
CA ALA A 122 -5.44 -7.02 7.12
C ALA A 122 -5.26 -5.53 6.85
N ALA A 123 -4.09 -4.96 7.17
CA ALA A 123 -3.78 -3.57 6.86
C ALA A 123 -3.83 -3.30 5.35
N LEU A 124 -3.30 -4.21 4.50
CA LEU A 124 -3.42 -4.12 3.04
C LEU A 124 -4.89 -4.10 2.60
N ARG A 125 -5.72 -5.03 3.09
CA ARG A 125 -7.15 -5.15 2.73
C ARG A 125 -7.96 -3.90 3.06
N HIS A 126 -7.55 -3.11 4.04
CA HIS A 126 -8.20 -1.85 4.41
C HIS A 126 -7.52 -0.60 3.83
N GLY A 127 -6.59 -0.77 2.89
CA GLY A 127 -5.88 0.34 2.24
C GLY A 127 -4.90 1.06 3.16
N GLY A 128 -4.47 0.41 4.25
CA GLY A 128 -3.47 0.86 5.20
C GLY A 128 -2.05 0.53 4.71
N PHE A 129 -1.70 0.93 3.49
CA PHE A 129 -0.45 0.51 2.85
C PHE A 129 0.82 0.98 3.58
N ALA A 130 0.80 2.20 4.14
CA ALA A 130 1.92 2.70 4.94
C ALA A 130 2.10 1.90 6.25
N GLU A 131 1.00 1.55 6.91
CA GLU A 131 1.01 0.70 8.10
C GLU A 131 1.51 -0.70 7.77
N ALA A 132 0.98 -1.32 6.71
CA ALA A 132 1.40 -2.64 6.25
C ALA A 132 2.91 -2.68 5.95
N ALA A 133 3.45 -1.66 5.28
CA ALA A 133 4.88 -1.55 4.99
C ALA A 133 5.72 -1.45 6.28
N HIS A 134 5.26 -0.69 7.27
CA HIS A 134 5.94 -0.54 8.55
C HIS A 134 5.92 -1.83 9.38
N LEU A 135 4.77 -2.49 9.46
CA LEU A 135 4.63 -3.79 10.13
C LEU A 135 5.51 -4.86 9.47
N ALA A 136 5.52 -4.90 8.14
CA ALA A 136 6.34 -5.85 7.37
C ALA A 136 7.84 -5.59 7.56
N GLU A 137 8.28 -4.34 7.59
CA GLU A 137 9.68 -3.98 7.90
C GLU A 137 10.08 -4.40 9.32
N GLY A 138 9.21 -4.15 10.30
CA GLY A 138 9.45 -4.56 11.68
C GLY A 138 9.46 -6.08 11.87
N LEU A 139 8.67 -6.83 11.09
CA LEU A 139 8.72 -8.29 11.08
C LEU A 139 10.02 -8.80 10.45
N ALA A 140 10.40 -8.29 9.28
CA ALA A 140 11.63 -8.68 8.58
C ALA A 140 12.89 -8.49 9.43
N ALA A 141 12.93 -7.46 10.28
CA ALA A 141 14.06 -7.20 11.18
C ALA A 141 14.19 -8.22 12.32
N ARG A 142 13.10 -8.90 12.72
CA ARG A 142 13.06 -9.76 13.93
C ARG A 142 13.07 -11.26 13.63
N VAL A 143 12.63 -11.68 12.44
CA VAL A 143 12.60 -13.10 12.05
C VAL A 143 13.94 -13.51 11.42
N TYR A 144 14.33 -14.78 11.56
CA TYR A 144 15.53 -15.29 10.86
C TYR A 144 15.28 -15.46 9.35
N GLU A 145 14.03 -15.70 8.96
CA GLU A 145 13.58 -15.87 7.57
C GLU A 145 12.75 -14.66 7.08
N PRO A 146 13.37 -13.55 6.64
CA PRO A 146 12.67 -12.29 6.39
C PRO A 146 11.98 -12.20 5.03
N ARG A 147 12.19 -13.15 4.11
CA ARG A 147 11.85 -12.94 2.69
C ARG A 147 10.35 -12.75 2.45
N GLU A 148 9.49 -13.36 3.25
CA GLU A 148 8.04 -13.14 3.15
C GLU A 148 7.66 -11.71 3.56
N ALA A 149 8.18 -11.27 4.72
CA ALA A 149 7.96 -9.93 5.22
C ALA A 149 8.54 -8.86 4.26
N GLU A 150 9.69 -9.12 3.66
CA GLU A 150 10.26 -8.26 2.60
C GLU A 150 9.35 -8.18 1.37
N ALA A 151 8.77 -9.30 0.94
CA ALA A 151 7.84 -9.33 -0.19
C ALA A 151 6.58 -8.51 0.12
N LEU A 152 5.99 -8.70 1.31
CA LEU A 152 4.83 -7.93 1.76
C LEU A 152 5.15 -6.44 1.90
N LYS A 153 6.35 -6.09 2.35
CA LYS A 153 6.83 -4.70 2.38
C LYS A 153 6.88 -4.10 0.97
N PHE A 154 7.44 -4.81 -0.02
CA PHE A 154 7.48 -4.32 -1.40
C PHE A 154 6.07 -4.13 -1.98
N LEU A 155 5.17 -5.08 -1.74
CA LEU A 155 3.77 -4.98 -2.13
C LEU A 155 3.10 -3.73 -1.53
N ALA A 156 3.22 -3.57 -0.22
CA ALA A 156 2.63 -2.44 0.50
C ALA A 156 3.16 -1.09 -0.02
N GLN A 157 4.47 -0.98 -0.24
CA GLN A 157 5.08 0.23 -0.78
C GLN A 157 4.62 0.53 -2.20
N ALA A 158 4.61 -0.48 -3.08
CA ALA A 158 4.20 -0.30 -4.48
C ALA A 158 2.74 0.14 -4.60
N TYR A 159 1.83 -0.48 -3.84
CA TYR A 159 0.41 -0.11 -3.84
C TYR A 159 0.14 1.24 -3.17
N ARG A 160 0.91 1.61 -2.13
CA ARG A 160 0.87 2.98 -1.60
C ARG A 160 1.24 3.99 -2.68
N ASP A 161 2.37 3.79 -3.33
CA ASP A 161 2.91 4.73 -4.31
C ASP A 161 1.95 4.84 -5.51
N TRP A 162 1.34 3.73 -5.95
CA TRP A 162 0.29 3.75 -6.97
C TRP A 162 -0.95 4.52 -6.49
N GLN A 163 -1.44 4.25 -5.28
CA GLN A 163 -2.60 4.94 -4.71
C GLN A 163 -2.39 6.46 -4.57
N GLU A 164 -1.14 6.89 -4.39
CA GLU A 164 -0.72 8.28 -4.29
C GLU A 164 -0.27 8.88 -5.64
N PHE A 165 -0.53 8.19 -6.76
CA PHE A 165 -0.21 8.65 -8.12
C PHE A 165 1.30 8.84 -8.37
N ARG A 166 2.16 8.21 -7.54
CA ARG A 166 3.63 8.15 -7.68
C ARG A 166 4.01 6.95 -8.55
N PHE A 167 3.68 7.04 -9.83
CA PHE A 167 3.72 5.89 -10.74
C PHE A 167 5.13 5.37 -11.03
N GLN A 168 6.15 6.23 -11.05
CA GLN A 168 7.55 5.81 -11.25
C GLN A 168 8.04 4.95 -10.08
N GLU A 169 7.73 5.37 -8.86
CA GLU A 169 8.06 4.65 -7.64
C GLU A 169 7.27 3.34 -7.53
N ALA A 170 5.98 3.38 -7.88
CA ALA A 170 5.13 2.20 -7.95
C ALA A 170 5.67 1.16 -8.94
N GLU A 171 6.10 1.57 -10.14
CA GLU A 171 6.71 0.69 -11.14
C GLU A 171 7.98 0.02 -10.59
N GLY A 172 8.85 0.81 -9.96
CA GLY A 172 10.06 0.29 -9.29
C GLY A 172 9.74 -0.64 -8.12
N GLY A 173 8.66 -0.39 -7.38
CA GLY A 173 8.16 -1.26 -6.32
C GLY A 173 7.64 -2.59 -6.84
N LEU A 174 6.77 -2.58 -7.86
CA LEU A 174 6.20 -3.78 -8.47
C LEU A 174 7.27 -4.66 -9.12
N ARG A 175 8.26 -4.07 -9.82
CA ARG A 175 9.39 -4.83 -10.37
C ARG A 175 10.20 -5.54 -9.28
N ARG A 176 10.53 -4.83 -8.19
CA ARG A 176 11.24 -5.44 -7.04
C ARG A 176 10.44 -6.59 -6.44
N LEU A 177 9.13 -6.44 -6.30
CA LEU A 177 8.25 -7.50 -5.82
C LEU A 177 8.25 -8.71 -6.78
N GLN A 178 8.07 -8.48 -8.08
CA GLN A 178 8.09 -9.54 -9.09
C GLN A 178 9.42 -10.31 -9.08
N ASP A 179 10.55 -9.62 -9.06
CA ASP A 179 11.88 -10.22 -8.98
C ASP A 179 12.04 -11.06 -7.70
N HIS A 180 11.55 -10.53 -6.58
CA HIS A 180 11.63 -11.20 -5.28
C HIS A 180 10.76 -12.46 -5.23
N LEU A 181 9.53 -12.38 -5.72
CA LEU A 181 8.63 -13.53 -5.84
C LEU A 181 9.17 -14.56 -6.84
N GLY A 182 9.78 -14.14 -7.95
CA GLY A 182 10.39 -15.05 -8.92
C GLY A 182 11.58 -15.82 -8.34
N ARG A 183 12.37 -15.18 -7.48
CA ARG A 183 13.55 -15.81 -6.84
C ARG A 183 13.18 -16.72 -5.67
N PHE A 184 12.23 -16.30 -4.83
CA PHE A 184 11.97 -16.96 -3.55
C PHE A 184 10.61 -17.65 -3.48
N GLY A 185 9.63 -17.22 -4.28
CA GLY A 185 8.28 -17.79 -4.30
C GLY A 185 8.25 -19.29 -4.61
N PRO A 186 8.98 -19.82 -5.61
CA PRO A 186 9.01 -21.26 -5.87
C PRO A 186 9.64 -22.11 -4.75
N LEU A 187 10.39 -21.48 -3.85
CA LEU A 187 11.10 -22.14 -2.76
C LEU A 187 10.31 -22.12 -1.44
N LYS A 188 9.17 -21.41 -1.41
CA LYS A 188 8.41 -21.10 -0.19
C LYS A 188 6.91 -21.28 -0.44
N ASP A 189 6.19 -21.75 0.56
CA ASP A 189 4.74 -21.97 0.46
C ASP A 189 3.95 -20.75 0.97
N TRP A 190 4.10 -19.61 0.28
CA TRP A 190 3.36 -18.38 0.62
C TRP A 190 1.98 -18.43 -0.05
N SER A 191 0.94 -18.79 0.71
CA SER A 191 -0.44 -18.98 0.22
C SER A 191 -1.00 -17.79 -0.56
N TRP A 192 -0.60 -16.56 -0.20
CA TRP A 192 -1.03 -15.32 -0.84
C TRP A 192 -0.31 -15.02 -2.17
N ALA A 193 0.91 -15.55 -2.38
CA ALA A 193 1.78 -15.14 -3.48
C ALA A 193 1.31 -15.57 -4.88
N PRO A 194 0.82 -16.81 -5.12
CA PRO A 194 0.34 -17.23 -6.44
C PRO A 194 -0.81 -16.37 -6.98
N ARG A 195 -1.73 -15.95 -6.10
CA ARG A 195 -2.90 -15.11 -6.47
C ARG A 195 -2.45 -13.74 -6.96
N LEU A 196 -1.46 -13.17 -6.28
CA LEU A 196 -0.89 -11.89 -6.63
C LEU A 196 -0.05 -11.99 -7.92
N ALA A 197 0.77 -13.04 -8.06
CA ALA A 197 1.67 -13.24 -9.20
C ALA A 197 0.93 -13.22 -10.54
N ALA A 198 -0.30 -13.78 -10.59
CA ALA A 198 -1.14 -13.75 -11.78
C ALA A 198 -1.50 -12.32 -12.23
N ALA A 199 -1.74 -11.40 -11.29
CA ALA A 199 -2.13 -10.02 -11.57
C ALA A 199 -0.92 -9.09 -11.79
N LEU A 200 0.24 -9.40 -11.21
CA LEU A 200 1.40 -8.51 -11.22
C LEU A 200 1.89 -8.16 -12.63
N GLY A 201 1.81 -9.09 -13.58
CA GLY A 201 2.22 -8.84 -14.96
C GLY A 201 1.41 -7.70 -15.59
N GLU A 202 0.09 -7.81 -15.57
CA GLU A 202 -0.82 -6.79 -16.11
C GLU A 202 -0.73 -5.47 -15.34
N GLN A 203 -0.65 -5.53 -14.00
CA GLN A 203 -0.47 -4.35 -13.16
C GLN A 203 0.86 -3.62 -13.45
N GLY A 204 1.94 -4.36 -13.71
CA GLY A 204 3.23 -3.79 -14.08
C GLY A 204 3.15 -2.98 -15.37
N GLU A 205 2.51 -3.54 -16.41
CA GLU A 205 2.29 -2.85 -17.70
C GLU A 205 1.43 -1.60 -17.56
N VAL A 206 0.37 -1.67 -16.73
CA VAL A 206 -0.48 -0.53 -16.43
C VAL A 206 0.31 0.59 -15.76
N VAL A 207 1.05 0.29 -14.69
CA VAL A 207 1.79 1.30 -13.94
C VAL A 207 2.91 1.91 -14.78
N ALA A 208 3.61 1.11 -15.59
CA ALA A 208 4.60 1.61 -16.55
C ALA A 208 3.95 2.55 -17.59
N THR A 209 2.75 2.21 -18.08
CA THR A 209 1.97 3.08 -18.97
C THR A 209 1.60 4.39 -18.29
N LEU A 210 1.12 4.35 -17.04
CA LEU A 210 0.77 5.54 -16.26
C LEU A 210 1.98 6.43 -15.99
N ALA A 211 3.13 5.84 -15.64
CA ALA A 211 4.38 6.57 -15.43
C ALA A 211 4.83 7.31 -16.70
N ARG A 212 4.78 6.63 -17.86
CA ARG A 212 5.10 7.26 -19.16
C ARG A 212 4.12 8.37 -19.52
N LEU A 213 2.82 8.13 -19.39
CA LEU A 213 1.80 9.14 -19.77
C LEU A 213 1.84 10.36 -18.88
N THR A 214 2.02 10.20 -17.57
CA THR A 214 2.16 11.34 -16.65
C THR A 214 3.40 12.17 -16.97
N GLN A 215 4.53 11.55 -17.30
CA GLN A 215 5.73 12.28 -17.72
C GLN A 215 5.49 13.11 -19.00
N ARG A 216 4.79 12.54 -19.99
CA ARG A 216 4.43 13.24 -21.23
C ARG A 216 3.52 14.44 -20.96
N VAL A 217 2.48 14.26 -20.15
CA VAL A 217 1.57 15.35 -19.77
C VAL A 217 2.31 16.45 -19.01
N CYS A 218 3.19 16.10 -18.07
CA CYS A 218 4.02 17.08 -17.37
C CYS A 218 5.00 17.82 -18.29
N ALA A 219 5.39 17.22 -19.42
CA ALA A 219 6.18 17.87 -20.45
C ALA A 219 5.33 18.76 -21.40
N GLY A 220 4.03 18.87 -21.16
CA GLY A 220 3.09 19.66 -21.97
C GLY A 220 2.57 18.93 -23.21
N GLU A 221 2.86 17.62 -23.37
CA GLU A 221 2.28 16.85 -24.45
C GLU A 221 0.78 16.65 -24.24
N LYS A 222 0.01 16.83 -25.31
CA LYS A 222 -1.44 16.62 -25.32
C LYS A 222 -1.78 15.32 -26.03
N PHE A 223 -2.91 14.71 -25.66
CA PHE A 223 -3.36 13.45 -26.25
C PHE A 223 -3.96 13.64 -27.63
N SER A 224 -3.68 12.72 -28.54
CA SER A 224 -4.19 12.73 -29.91
C SER A 224 -5.52 11.98 -30.07
N SER A 225 -5.86 11.13 -29.10
CA SER A 225 -7.04 10.28 -29.12
C SER A 225 -7.56 10.01 -27.71
N LEU A 226 -8.83 9.58 -27.62
CA LEU A 226 -9.44 9.18 -26.35
C LEU A 226 -8.71 7.97 -25.75
N THR A 227 -8.38 6.98 -26.59
CA THR A 227 -7.68 5.75 -26.19
C THR A 227 -6.32 6.02 -25.54
N GLU A 228 -5.60 7.04 -26.01
CA GLU A 228 -4.29 7.41 -25.47
C GLU A 228 -4.38 7.99 -24.04
N GLY A 229 -5.39 8.83 -23.78
CA GLY A 229 -5.62 9.44 -22.46
C GLY A 229 -6.42 8.56 -21.48
N LEU A 230 -7.15 7.57 -22.00
CA LEU A 230 -8.04 6.71 -21.22
C LEU A 230 -7.37 6.01 -20.02
N PRO A 231 -6.11 5.51 -20.09
CA PRO A 231 -5.45 4.90 -18.94
C PRO A 231 -5.45 5.78 -17.68
N LEU A 232 -5.26 7.10 -17.82
CA LEU A 232 -5.29 8.03 -16.69
C LEU A 232 -6.69 8.15 -16.09
N ILE A 233 -7.74 8.09 -16.91
CA ILE A 233 -9.14 8.12 -16.48
C ILE A 233 -9.49 6.81 -15.75
N LEU A 234 -9.10 5.66 -16.32
CA LEU A 234 -9.30 4.34 -15.70
C LEU A 234 -8.60 4.25 -14.33
N ASN A 235 -7.38 4.80 -14.22
CA ASN A 235 -6.68 4.86 -12.93
C ASN A 235 -7.44 5.68 -11.88
N HIS A 236 -7.97 6.85 -12.25
CA HIS A 236 -8.76 7.67 -11.31
C HIS A 236 -10.06 6.97 -10.90
N LEU A 237 -10.71 6.31 -11.86
CA LEU A 237 -11.94 5.56 -11.61
C LEU A 237 -11.67 4.38 -10.66
N ALA A 238 -10.64 3.59 -10.93
CA ALA A 238 -10.22 2.51 -10.05
C ALA A 238 -9.79 3.02 -8.66
N ALA A 239 -9.15 4.20 -8.58
CA ALA A 239 -8.84 4.83 -7.29
C ALA A 239 -10.11 5.24 -6.52
N ALA A 240 -11.16 5.68 -7.22
CA ALA A 240 -12.46 5.97 -6.61
C ALA A 240 -13.15 4.69 -6.10
N GLU A 241 -13.11 3.59 -6.87
CA GLU A 241 -13.60 2.27 -6.45
C GLU A 241 -12.90 1.82 -5.16
N ARG A 242 -11.55 1.82 -5.17
CA ARG A 242 -10.75 1.44 -4.01
C ARG A 242 -11.02 2.32 -2.79
N ALA A 243 -11.15 3.63 -2.98
CA ALA A 243 -11.47 4.53 -1.86
C ALA A 243 -12.81 4.18 -1.21
N LEU A 244 -13.81 3.79 -2.02
CA LEU A 244 -15.11 3.36 -1.50
C LEU A 244 -15.03 1.99 -0.80
N GLU A 245 -14.28 1.04 -1.36
CA GLU A 245 -14.01 -0.28 -0.77
C GLU A 245 -13.30 -0.17 0.59
N PHE A 246 -12.37 0.79 0.72
CA PHE A 246 -11.66 1.08 1.98
C PHE A 246 -12.50 1.93 2.96
N GLY A 247 -13.78 2.18 2.69
CA GLY A 247 -14.66 2.92 3.58
C GLY A 247 -14.38 4.43 3.64
N ARG A 248 -13.86 5.02 2.56
CA ARG A 248 -13.52 6.45 2.45
C ARG A 248 -14.43 7.17 1.44
N PRO A 249 -15.74 7.32 1.74
CA PRO A 249 -16.72 7.85 0.77
C PRO A 249 -16.43 9.28 0.33
N SER A 250 -15.91 10.14 1.21
CA SER A 250 -15.54 11.52 0.86
C SER A 250 -14.37 11.60 -0.13
N THR A 251 -13.39 10.72 0.00
CA THR A 251 -12.31 10.60 -1.00
C THR A 251 -12.84 10.02 -2.31
N ALA A 252 -13.71 9.01 -2.24
CA ALA A 252 -14.30 8.40 -3.42
C ALA A 252 -15.14 9.39 -4.23
N ILE A 253 -15.93 10.28 -3.60
CA ILE A 253 -16.73 11.28 -4.32
C ILE A 253 -15.84 12.35 -4.98
N LEU A 254 -14.73 12.75 -4.36
CA LEU A 254 -13.74 13.64 -4.97
C LEU A 254 -13.12 13.02 -6.21
N LEU A 255 -12.65 11.77 -6.10
CA LEU A 255 -12.05 11.05 -7.23
C LEU A 255 -13.07 10.79 -8.34
N THR A 256 -14.33 10.54 -8.00
CA THR A 256 -15.43 10.39 -8.96
C THR A 256 -15.67 11.69 -9.73
N TYR A 257 -15.71 12.83 -9.03
CA TYR A 257 -15.81 14.15 -9.64
C TYR A 257 -14.61 14.43 -10.57
N ALA A 258 -13.39 14.23 -10.07
CA ALA A 258 -12.16 14.45 -10.83
C ALA A 258 -12.07 13.54 -12.07
N THR A 259 -12.55 12.30 -11.97
CA THR A 259 -12.64 11.38 -13.11
C THR A 259 -13.53 11.94 -14.19
N LEU A 260 -14.72 12.45 -13.83
CA LEU A 260 -15.67 13.03 -14.78
C LEU A 260 -15.10 14.28 -15.45
N GLU A 261 -14.50 15.18 -14.68
CA GLU A 261 -13.86 16.41 -15.18
C GLU A 261 -12.78 16.09 -16.20
N ARG A 262 -11.80 15.26 -15.83
CA ARG A 262 -10.71 14.86 -16.71
C ARG A 262 -11.20 14.12 -17.96
N TYR A 263 -12.27 13.33 -17.86
CA TYR A 263 -12.87 12.66 -19.01
C TYR A 263 -13.52 13.66 -19.97
N VAL A 264 -14.27 14.62 -19.44
CA VAL A 264 -14.90 15.70 -20.23
C VAL A 264 -13.83 16.55 -20.92
N ASP A 265 -12.78 16.93 -20.21
CA ASP A 265 -11.67 17.71 -20.76
C ASP A 265 -10.95 16.93 -21.86
N LEU A 266 -10.67 15.64 -21.64
CA LEU A 266 -10.08 14.77 -22.65
C LEU A 266 -10.95 14.68 -23.91
N CYS A 267 -12.27 14.52 -23.77
CA CYS A 267 -13.18 14.51 -24.91
C CYS A 267 -13.19 15.84 -25.67
N LEU A 268 -13.28 16.96 -24.96
CA LEU A 268 -13.34 18.28 -25.56
C LEU A 268 -12.03 18.65 -26.25
N TRP A 269 -10.90 18.27 -25.67
CA TRP A 269 -9.59 18.39 -26.30
C TRP A 269 -9.49 17.53 -27.57
N VAL A 270 -9.74 16.22 -27.47
CA VAL A 270 -9.52 15.29 -28.59
C VAL A 270 -10.42 15.59 -29.79
N TYR A 271 -11.69 15.92 -29.55
CA TYR A 271 -12.65 16.10 -30.65
C TYR A 271 -12.75 17.54 -31.15
N TYR A 272 -12.37 18.53 -30.33
CA TYR A 272 -12.58 19.95 -30.66
C TYR A 272 -11.36 20.85 -30.41
N GLY A 273 -10.25 20.31 -29.89
CA GLY A 273 -9.03 21.07 -29.62
C GLY A 273 -9.18 22.13 -28.53
N LEU A 274 -10.12 21.93 -27.60
CA LEU A 274 -10.37 22.86 -26.49
C LEU A 274 -9.47 22.54 -25.30
N GLU A 275 -8.72 23.54 -24.85
CA GLU A 275 -7.95 23.48 -23.61
C GLU A 275 -8.79 23.96 -22.43
N ASP A 276 -8.46 23.49 -21.23
CA ASP A 276 -9.21 23.73 -20.01
C ASP A 276 -8.97 25.14 -19.43
N GLU A 277 -7.71 25.56 -19.33
CA GLU A 277 -7.34 26.85 -18.74
C GLU A 277 -7.64 28.04 -19.66
N ASN A 278 -7.29 27.91 -20.96
CA ASN A 278 -7.43 28.96 -21.97
C ASN A 278 -8.17 28.44 -23.22
N PRO A 279 -9.46 28.11 -23.12
CA PRO A 279 -10.23 27.58 -24.24
C PRO A 279 -10.41 28.61 -25.35
N ASP A 280 -10.10 28.20 -26.59
CA ASP A 280 -10.43 28.97 -27.79
C ASP A 280 -11.81 28.56 -28.33
N TYR A 281 -12.86 29.17 -27.76
CA TYR A 281 -14.25 28.93 -28.18
C TYR A 281 -14.54 29.38 -29.61
N GLY A 282 -13.71 30.24 -30.22
CA GLY A 282 -13.88 30.71 -31.59
C GLY A 282 -13.73 29.58 -32.63
N LYS A 283 -13.09 28.48 -32.25
CA LYS A 283 -12.97 27.27 -33.08
C LYS A 283 -14.24 26.42 -33.12
N LEU A 284 -15.22 26.70 -32.25
CA LEU A 284 -16.42 25.90 -32.14
C LEU A 284 -17.57 26.49 -32.94
N THR A 285 -18.34 25.60 -33.56
CA THR A 285 -19.68 25.93 -34.06
C THR A 285 -20.70 25.32 -33.10
N VAL A 286 -21.24 26.16 -32.19
CA VAL A 286 -22.23 25.74 -31.19
C VAL A 286 -23.56 26.39 -31.51
N ASP A 287 -24.63 25.60 -31.61
CA ASP A 287 -25.99 26.12 -31.60
C ASP A 287 -26.32 26.67 -30.21
N ALA A 288 -26.43 28.00 -30.11
CA ALA A 288 -26.72 28.69 -28.86
C ALA A 288 -28.06 28.24 -28.23
N ALA A 289 -29.07 27.94 -29.04
CA ALA A 289 -30.37 27.50 -28.54
C ALA A 289 -30.25 26.12 -27.86
N ALA A 290 -29.57 25.19 -28.53
CA ALA A 290 -29.27 23.86 -28.00
C ALA A 290 -28.39 23.94 -26.74
N TYR A 291 -27.32 24.74 -26.78
CA TYR A 291 -26.42 24.96 -25.64
C TYR A 291 -27.18 25.46 -24.41
N HIS A 292 -28.02 26.49 -24.56
CA HIS A 292 -28.80 27.02 -23.45
C HIS A 292 -29.92 26.05 -22.99
N GLN A 293 -30.42 25.19 -23.87
CA GLN A 293 -31.36 24.12 -23.48
C GLN A 293 -30.70 23.10 -22.55
N VAL A 294 -29.49 22.64 -22.89
CA VAL A 294 -28.69 21.76 -22.04
C VAL A 294 -28.36 22.45 -20.72
N GLY A 295 -27.98 23.72 -20.75
CA GLY A 295 -27.70 24.50 -19.54
C GLY A 295 -28.92 24.59 -18.59
N ARG A 296 -30.12 24.79 -19.14
CA ARG A 296 -31.38 24.73 -18.37
C ARG A 296 -31.66 23.32 -17.82
N ALA A 297 -31.34 22.27 -18.56
CA ALA A 297 -31.51 20.89 -18.11
C ALA A 297 -30.55 20.56 -16.95
N LEU A 298 -29.29 20.98 -17.04
CA LEU A 298 -28.27 20.79 -16.00
C LEU A 298 -28.57 21.62 -14.75
N HIS A 299 -28.74 22.94 -14.89
CA HIS A 299 -28.82 23.85 -13.74
C HIS A 299 -30.25 24.11 -13.25
N GLY A 300 -31.27 23.91 -14.08
CA GLY A 300 -32.65 24.24 -13.74
C GLY A 300 -32.87 25.74 -13.59
N ARG A 301 -33.61 26.16 -12.55
CA ARG A 301 -34.00 27.56 -12.33
C ARG A 301 -32.83 28.51 -12.05
N SER A 302 -31.67 27.99 -11.65
CA SER A 302 -30.47 28.80 -11.40
C SER A 302 -29.68 29.11 -12.68
N TYR A 303 -30.09 28.59 -13.83
CA TYR A 303 -29.42 28.84 -15.09
C TYR A 303 -29.60 30.28 -15.55
N GLN A 304 -28.51 30.94 -15.91
CA GLN A 304 -28.51 32.23 -16.59
C GLN A 304 -27.82 32.05 -17.95
N PRO A 305 -28.48 32.40 -19.07
CA PRO A 305 -27.82 32.41 -20.37
C PRO A 305 -26.62 33.35 -20.33
N ARG A 306 -25.47 32.83 -20.75
CA ARG A 306 -24.21 33.56 -20.87
C ARG A 306 -23.50 33.05 -22.11
N ASP A 307 -22.80 33.95 -22.77
CA ASP A 307 -21.91 33.58 -23.87
C ASP A 307 -20.75 32.72 -23.35
N LEU A 308 -20.17 31.92 -24.24
CA LEU A 308 -18.99 31.12 -23.92
C LEU A 308 -17.81 32.04 -23.60
N GLY A 309 -17.16 31.81 -22.46
CA GLY A 309 -16.02 32.58 -22.02
C GLY A 309 -15.48 32.12 -20.67
N GLY A 310 -14.23 32.47 -20.39
CA GLY A 310 -13.51 32.05 -19.20
C GLY A 310 -12.99 30.60 -19.29
N PRO A 311 -12.46 30.05 -18.18
CA PRO A 311 -11.95 28.68 -18.13
C PRO A 311 -13.05 27.63 -18.27
N LEU A 312 -12.66 26.45 -18.77
CA LEU A 312 -13.53 25.29 -18.93
C LEU A 312 -13.76 24.59 -17.59
N THR A 313 -14.69 25.12 -16.78
CA THR A 313 -15.13 24.39 -15.58
C THR A 313 -15.86 23.10 -15.97
N LEU A 314 -15.87 22.07 -15.11
CA LEU A 314 -16.66 20.85 -15.34
C LEU A 314 -18.11 21.14 -15.78
N SER A 315 -18.73 22.16 -15.19
CA SER A 315 -20.09 22.55 -15.54
C SER A 315 -20.25 22.96 -17.01
N VAL A 316 -19.33 23.83 -17.47
CA VAL A 316 -19.29 24.32 -18.85
C VAL A 316 -18.90 23.17 -19.78
N GLY A 317 -17.92 22.35 -19.38
CA GLY A 317 -17.50 21.17 -20.13
C GLY A 317 -18.62 20.16 -20.35
N VAL A 318 -19.37 19.81 -19.31
CA VAL A 318 -20.54 18.91 -19.43
C VAL A 318 -21.60 19.51 -20.34
N GLN A 319 -21.89 20.81 -20.18
CA GLN A 319 -22.87 21.49 -21.03
C GLN A 319 -22.44 21.49 -22.51
N LEU A 320 -21.16 21.79 -22.79
CA LEU A 320 -20.59 21.77 -24.12
C LEU A 320 -20.60 20.36 -24.72
N LEU A 321 -20.09 19.37 -24.00
CA LEU A 321 -20.00 18.00 -24.48
C LEU A 321 -21.39 17.41 -24.76
N ALA A 322 -22.38 17.70 -23.90
CA ALA A 322 -23.76 17.27 -24.13
C ALA A 322 -24.43 17.96 -25.32
N THR A 323 -23.99 19.17 -25.66
CA THR A 323 -24.50 19.91 -26.82
C THR A 323 -23.84 19.43 -28.11
N LEU A 324 -22.51 19.25 -28.08
CA LEU A 324 -21.70 18.95 -29.26
C LEU A 324 -21.65 17.46 -29.60
N LYS A 325 -21.78 16.59 -28.59
CA LYS A 325 -21.60 15.14 -28.72
C LYS A 325 -22.52 14.34 -27.78
N PRO A 326 -23.85 14.41 -28.00
CA PRO A 326 -24.86 13.82 -27.12
C PRO A 326 -24.74 12.30 -26.98
N GLU A 327 -24.09 11.60 -27.93
CA GLU A 327 -23.81 10.17 -27.80
C GLU A 327 -22.84 9.82 -26.67
N LEU A 328 -21.94 10.75 -26.31
CA LEU A 328 -21.01 10.60 -25.18
C LEU A 328 -21.61 11.15 -23.90
N MET A 329 -22.32 12.28 -23.98
CA MET A 329 -22.93 12.95 -22.85
C MET A 329 -24.41 13.26 -23.15
N PRO A 330 -25.34 12.39 -22.73
CA PRO A 330 -26.76 12.57 -23.02
C PRO A 330 -27.34 13.89 -22.45
N PRO A 331 -28.11 14.68 -23.22
CA PRO A 331 -28.59 16.00 -22.82
C PRO A 331 -29.86 15.96 -21.95
N GLU A 332 -30.37 14.79 -21.61
CA GLU A 332 -31.62 14.63 -20.88
C GLU A 332 -31.50 15.14 -19.44
N LYS A 333 -32.55 15.82 -18.97
CA LYS A 333 -32.60 16.42 -17.63
C LYS A 333 -32.36 15.42 -16.50
N GLU A 334 -32.84 14.19 -16.63
CA GLU A 334 -32.62 13.15 -15.62
C GLU A 334 -31.13 12.78 -15.53
N PHE A 335 -30.47 12.64 -16.67
CA PHE A 335 -29.06 12.31 -16.78
C PHE A 335 -28.18 13.42 -16.20
N LEU A 336 -28.37 14.65 -16.69
CA LEU A 336 -27.63 15.83 -16.22
C LEU A 336 -27.95 16.17 -14.76
N GLY A 337 -29.16 15.87 -14.29
CA GLY A 337 -29.54 16.01 -12.89
C GLY A 337 -28.70 15.15 -11.94
N ARG A 338 -28.29 13.95 -12.37
CA ARG A 338 -27.37 13.10 -11.60
C ARG A 338 -25.97 13.71 -11.54
N ILE A 339 -25.47 14.28 -12.63
CA ILE A 339 -24.17 14.99 -12.65
C ILE A 339 -24.21 16.21 -11.72
N LYS A 340 -25.27 17.03 -11.78
CA LYS A 340 -25.45 18.14 -10.85
C LYS A 340 -25.47 17.66 -9.39
N GLY A 341 -26.09 16.51 -9.12
CA GLY A 341 -26.09 15.87 -7.81
C GLY A 341 -24.68 15.54 -7.31
N LEU A 342 -23.85 14.93 -8.16
CA LEU A 342 -22.42 14.67 -7.89
C LEU A 342 -21.68 15.96 -7.53
N MET A 343 -21.79 17.01 -8.35
CA MET A 343 -21.14 18.30 -8.10
C MET A 343 -21.60 18.91 -6.77
N SER A 344 -22.89 18.83 -6.47
CA SER A 344 -23.47 19.36 -5.24
C SER A 344 -23.03 18.59 -4.00
N LEU A 345 -22.91 17.26 -4.10
CA LEU A 345 -22.46 16.41 -3.01
C LEU A 345 -20.97 16.61 -2.72
N ARG A 346 -20.12 16.66 -3.76
CA ARG A 346 -18.69 16.97 -3.65
C ARG A 346 -18.46 18.31 -2.93
N ASN A 347 -19.25 19.34 -3.25
CA ASN A 347 -19.13 20.65 -2.60
C ASN A 347 -19.55 20.68 -1.12
N ARG A 348 -20.06 19.58 -0.56
CA ARG A 348 -20.45 19.48 0.87
C ARG A 348 -19.53 18.57 1.67
N THR A 349 -18.50 18.01 1.04
CA THR A 349 -17.48 17.21 1.73
C THR A 349 -16.56 18.10 2.56
N GLU A 350 -15.81 17.48 3.46
CA GLU A 350 -14.77 18.11 4.29
C GLU A 350 -13.61 18.76 3.50
N PHE A 351 -13.51 18.52 2.20
CA PHE A 351 -12.36 18.89 1.38
C PHE A 351 -12.56 20.16 0.53
N GLU A 352 -13.79 20.69 0.44
CA GLU A 352 -14.12 21.69 -0.58
C GLU A 352 -14.67 22.98 -0.01
N HIS A 353 -15.97 23.01 0.27
CA HIS A 353 -16.66 24.22 0.68
C HIS A 353 -17.52 23.94 1.90
N GLY A 354 -17.25 24.69 2.98
CA GLY A 354 -18.01 24.62 4.22
C GLY A 354 -17.13 24.34 5.43
N LEU A 355 -17.43 25.02 6.53
CA LEU A 355 -16.77 24.82 7.83
C LEU A 355 -17.34 23.61 8.59
N CYS A 356 -18.44 23.03 8.09
CA CYS A 356 -19.12 21.89 8.71
C CYS A 356 -19.16 20.72 7.71
N PRO A 357 -18.34 19.67 7.92
CA PRO A 357 -18.33 18.52 7.03
C PRO A 357 -19.65 17.74 7.14
N GLN A 358 -20.17 17.28 6.01
CA GLN A 358 -21.33 16.38 5.99
C GLN A 358 -20.87 14.96 5.74
N VAL A 359 -21.37 14.02 6.55
CA VAL A 359 -21.11 12.60 6.35
C VAL A 359 -21.76 12.13 5.06
N VAL A 360 -20.94 11.74 4.09
CA VAL A 360 -21.40 11.21 2.81
C VAL A 360 -21.65 9.71 2.92
N GLN A 361 -22.82 9.25 2.48
CA GLN A 361 -23.20 7.83 2.51
C GLN A 361 -22.57 7.06 1.34
N ALA A 362 -21.97 5.91 1.62
CA ALA A 362 -21.28 5.09 0.62
C ALA A 362 -22.17 4.68 -0.56
N ASP A 363 -23.43 4.29 -0.31
CA ASP A 363 -24.38 3.91 -1.36
C ASP A 363 -24.70 5.07 -2.30
N GLN A 364 -24.75 6.29 -1.77
CA GLN A 364 -24.97 7.49 -2.58
C GLN A 364 -23.77 7.78 -3.48
N VAL A 365 -22.54 7.63 -2.97
CA VAL A 365 -21.32 7.76 -3.78
C VAL A 365 -21.27 6.70 -4.87
N ARG A 366 -21.62 5.45 -4.54
CA ARG A 366 -21.66 4.34 -5.50
C ARG A 366 -22.55 4.67 -6.71
N GLN A 367 -23.75 5.22 -6.47
CA GLN A 367 -24.64 5.63 -7.56
C GLN A 367 -24.01 6.68 -8.50
N TYR A 368 -23.22 7.61 -7.97
CA TYR A 368 -22.53 8.60 -8.80
C TYR A 368 -21.33 7.99 -9.54
N LEU A 369 -20.58 7.11 -8.87
CA LEU A 369 -19.48 6.38 -9.49
C LEU A 369 -19.98 5.50 -10.64
N ASP A 370 -21.06 4.76 -10.45
CA ASP A 370 -21.71 3.95 -11.50
C ASP A 370 -22.17 4.81 -12.67
N LYS A 371 -22.68 6.02 -12.41
CA LYS A 371 -23.05 6.97 -13.46
C LYS A 371 -21.82 7.46 -14.25
N VAL A 372 -20.71 7.74 -13.58
CA VAL A 372 -19.45 8.12 -14.26
C VAL A 372 -18.87 6.95 -15.05
N LYS A 373 -18.95 5.72 -14.53
CA LYS A 373 -18.62 4.49 -15.27
C LYS A 373 -19.45 4.36 -16.53
N GLU A 374 -20.76 4.61 -16.47
CA GLU A 374 -21.62 4.61 -17.65
C GLU A 374 -21.17 5.64 -18.70
N ILE A 375 -20.82 6.86 -18.27
CA ILE A 375 -20.30 7.92 -19.15
C ILE A 375 -19.01 7.48 -19.85
N VAL A 376 -18.02 6.99 -19.09
CA VAL A 376 -16.74 6.52 -19.64
C VAL A 376 -16.96 5.32 -20.59
N ALA A 377 -17.88 4.41 -20.25
CA ALA A 377 -18.21 3.26 -21.09
C ALA A 377 -18.83 3.66 -22.43
N ARG A 378 -19.61 4.75 -22.50
CA ARG A 378 -20.13 5.30 -23.78
C ARG A 378 -19.00 5.75 -24.69
N GLY A 379 -17.99 6.43 -24.14
CA GLY A 379 -16.75 6.77 -24.84
C GLY A 379 -16.01 5.55 -25.36
N GLY A 380 -15.80 4.55 -24.51
CA GLY A 380 -15.15 3.30 -24.90
C GLY A 380 -15.86 2.59 -26.06
N LYS A 381 -17.19 2.49 -25.99
CA LYS A 381 -18.00 1.90 -27.08
C LYS A 381 -17.87 2.67 -28.39
N LYS A 382 -17.81 4.01 -28.33
CA LYS A 382 -17.62 4.84 -29.54
C LYS A 382 -16.27 4.58 -30.21
N GLU A 383 -15.25 4.26 -29.44
CA GLU A 383 -13.89 3.94 -29.90
C GLU A 383 -13.67 2.43 -30.14
N ASN A 384 -14.74 1.61 -30.10
CA ASN A 384 -14.68 0.14 -30.23
C ASN A 384 -13.74 -0.55 -29.21
N LEU A 385 -13.67 -0.01 -27.99
CA LEU A 385 -12.86 -0.58 -26.92
C LEU A 385 -13.60 -1.74 -26.21
N PRO A 386 -12.87 -2.64 -25.53
CA PRO A 386 -13.46 -3.63 -24.64
C PRO A 386 -14.42 -3.05 -23.61
N GLU A 387 -15.26 -3.91 -23.03
CA GLU A 387 -16.17 -3.51 -21.95
C GLU A 387 -15.39 -2.89 -20.78
N LEU A 388 -15.98 -1.85 -20.16
CA LEU A 388 -15.27 -1.04 -19.15
C LEU A 388 -14.72 -1.88 -17.99
N GLU A 389 -15.44 -2.91 -17.55
CA GLU A 389 -14.97 -3.80 -16.49
C GLU A 389 -13.70 -4.58 -16.86
N GLN A 390 -13.54 -4.94 -18.13
CA GLN A 390 -12.32 -5.59 -18.62
C GLN A 390 -11.16 -4.60 -18.65
N LEU A 391 -11.43 -3.35 -19.03
CA LEU A 391 -10.44 -2.28 -19.01
C LEU A 391 -10.00 -1.89 -17.58
N LEU A 392 -10.91 -1.99 -16.61
CA LEU A 392 -10.63 -1.65 -15.20
C LEU A 392 -9.94 -2.76 -14.42
N ALA A 393 -10.13 -4.03 -14.79
CA ALA A 393 -9.61 -5.17 -14.03
C ALA A 393 -8.10 -5.06 -13.70
N PRO A 394 -7.21 -4.65 -14.65
CA PRO A 394 -5.79 -4.48 -14.37
C PRO A 394 -5.44 -3.36 -13.38
N TYR A 395 -6.37 -2.42 -13.11
CA TYR A 395 -6.18 -1.31 -12.19
C TYR A 395 -6.64 -1.63 -10.76
N ARG A 396 -7.29 -2.79 -10.55
CA ARG A 396 -7.78 -3.21 -9.24
C ARG A 396 -6.68 -3.90 -8.45
N PHE A 397 -6.73 -3.76 -7.13
CA PHE A 397 -5.80 -4.45 -6.24
C PHE A 397 -6.46 -5.74 -5.76
N PRO A 398 -5.90 -6.93 -6.05
CA PRO A 398 -6.47 -8.22 -5.66
C PRO A 398 -6.21 -8.50 -4.17
N LEU A 399 -6.82 -7.70 -3.30
CA LEU A 399 -6.55 -7.72 -1.86
C LEU A 399 -7.57 -8.54 -1.06
N SER A 400 -8.83 -8.60 -1.51
CA SER A 400 -9.93 -9.31 -0.81
C SER A 400 -9.62 -10.78 -0.54
N ASP A 401 -8.80 -11.38 -1.41
CA ASP A 401 -8.52 -12.80 -1.42
C ASP A 401 -7.14 -13.12 -0.82
N LEU A 402 -6.45 -12.15 -0.20
CA LEU A 402 -5.21 -12.42 0.53
C LEU A 402 -5.55 -12.94 1.93
N SER A 403 -5.24 -14.20 2.19
CA SER A 403 -5.31 -14.85 3.50
C SER A 403 -4.04 -15.67 3.72
N VAL A 404 -3.65 -15.84 4.99
CA VAL A 404 -2.63 -16.84 5.38
C VAL A 404 -3.14 -18.25 5.09
#